data_AF-I9LIT7-F1
#
_entry.id   AF-I9LIT7-F1
#
_cell.length_a   1.000
_cell.length_b   1.000
_cell.length_c   1.000
_cell.angle_alpha   90.00
_cell.angle_beta   90.00
_cell.angle_gamma   90.00
#
_symmetry.space_group_name_H-M   'P 1'
#
loop_
_entity.id
_entity.type
_entity.pdbx_description
1 polymer ?
#
loop_
_entity_poly.entity_id
_entity_poly.type
_entity_poly.pdbx_seq_one_letter_code
_entity_poly.pdbx_strand_id
1 'polypeptide(L)'
;MNRFHFNQKGSILMLMAFTIPFLFAISAIAVDCGYLYVQRSHMQNVADAAVLAGASKLGVGKTDAQQLALTYIEKNKKASDGGIGIGNGIEISFPNEDSAKKIRVKIEESIHYSQLPFMSSVISLFKFSDDPIKLTVHAIASYSSSSLGIFDHSIISGGDGTFYLMGEWGSGGNKFNGPIHVNGIFQFDKNSEKGYGTDNIPSTGTEINAPITITAEKYDIGGLNKTANQVLAPKFSYGTDKIDITETNPTVKAKIDALTNKVNTFSTSHPASAAGGSGVDALKLTSPLYVEGNLGSGYSTKNIISGPNSNGGVVNNDVVIVATGDIALNFSSITFSNTATITLISLTGNIMISGGNMINVNALAPHGSITVNGGGTTINGYLIGQSVSLGQGARTYQNSHWSGGSGGSGKVRLTE
;
A
#
# COMPACT_ATOMS: atom_id res chain seq x y z
N MET A 1 -52.79 40.10 74.18
CA MET A 1 -52.56 39.55 72.82
C MET A 1 -51.07 39.44 72.59
N ASN A 2 -50.62 38.25 72.21
CA ASN A 2 -49.23 37.79 72.28
C ASN A 2 -48.28 38.50 71.29
N ARG A 3 -47.08 38.83 71.78
CA ARG A 3 -45.85 39.15 71.00
C ARG A 3 -45.36 37.92 70.22
N PHE A 4 -44.65 38.09 69.09
CA PHE A 4 -43.39 37.40 68.66
C PHE A 4 -42.95 37.97 67.27
N HIS A 5 -41.98 38.90 67.20
CA HIS A 5 -40.52 38.75 66.92
C HIS A 5 -40.09 38.67 65.42
N PHE A 6 -39.66 39.81 64.86
CA PHE A 6 -38.96 39.96 63.56
C PHE A 6 -37.43 39.75 63.66
N ASN A 7 -36.95 38.57 64.10
CA ASN A 7 -35.51 38.40 64.45
C ASN A 7 -34.69 37.43 63.58
N GLN A 8 -35.01 37.26 62.29
CA GLN A 8 -34.22 36.40 61.37
C GLN A 8 -33.58 37.12 60.17
N LYS A 9 -33.56 38.45 60.13
CA LYS A 9 -33.03 39.18 58.95
C LYS A 9 -31.49 39.34 58.92
N GLY A 10 -30.81 39.23 60.07
CA GLY A 10 -29.34 39.37 60.15
C GLY A 10 -28.54 38.11 59.83
N SER A 11 -29.07 36.92 60.17
CA SER A 11 -28.39 35.65 59.92
C SER A 11 -28.35 35.30 58.42
N ILE A 12 -29.42 35.63 57.69
CA ILE A 12 -29.44 35.51 56.21
C ILE A 12 -28.38 36.39 55.57
N LEU A 13 -28.14 37.61 56.10
CA LEU A 13 -27.15 38.53 55.57
C LEU A 13 -25.72 37.97 55.74
N MET A 14 -25.42 37.42 56.92
CA MET A 14 -24.15 36.73 57.19
C MET A 14 -23.96 35.51 56.28
N LEU A 15 -24.99 34.66 56.16
CA LEU A 15 -24.94 33.49 55.28
C LEU A 15 -24.68 33.91 53.82
N MET A 16 -25.38 34.94 53.33
CA MET A 16 -25.23 35.40 51.95
C MET A 16 -23.88 36.06 51.70
N ALA A 17 -23.34 36.78 52.69
CA ALA A 17 -22.01 37.39 52.65
C ALA A 17 -20.88 36.37 52.49
N PHE A 18 -21.04 35.15 53.02
CA PHE A 18 -20.07 34.06 52.80
C PHE A 18 -20.39 33.23 51.55
N THR A 19 -21.66 32.97 51.27
CA THR A 19 -22.08 32.06 50.20
C THR A 19 -21.80 32.65 48.81
N ILE A 20 -22.01 33.96 48.61
CA ILE A 20 -21.77 34.60 47.31
C ILE A 20 -20.28 34.55 46.91
N PRO A 21 -19.32 35.01 47.74
CA PRO A 21 -17.90 34.87 47.41
C PRO A 21 -17.46 33.42 47.24
N PHE A 22 -18.02 32.50 48.04
CA PHE A 22 -17.72 31.08 47.93
C PHE A 22 -18.19 30.48 46.59
N LEU A 23 -19.38 30.86 46.11
CA LEU A 23 -19.88 30.47 44.79
C LEU A 23 -19.01 31.02 43.66
N PHE A 24 -18.55 32.28 43.77
CA PHE A 24 -17.62 32.85 42.79
C PHE A 24 -16.26 32.15 42.80
N ALA A 25 -15.73 31.81 43.98
CA ALA A 25 -14.45 31.09 44.11
C ALA A 25 -14.51 29.69 43.47
N ILE A 26 -15.61 28.95 43.65
CA ILE A 26 -15.79 27.64 42.99
C ILE A 26 -15.97 27.80 41.48
N SER A 27 -16.76 28.79 41.04
CA SER A 27 -16.98 29.06 39.61
C SER A 27 -15.68 29.43 38.89
N ALA A 28 -14.84 30.20 39.58
CA ALA A 28 -13.52 30.57 39.13
C ALA A 28 -12.56 29.39 38.96
N ILE A 29 -12.50 28.50 39.96
CA ILE A 29 -11.72 27.25 39.88
C ILE A 29 -12.24 26.40 38.72
N ALA A 30 -13.56 26.34 38.52
CA ALA A 30 -14.15 25.60 37.42
C ALA A 30 -13.73 26.15 36.04
N VAL A 31 -13.62 27.48 35.89
CA VAL A 31 -13.14 28.12 34.65
C VAL A 31 -11.66 27.80 34.40
N ASP A 32 -10.81 27.90 35.41
CA ASP A 32 -9.38 27.62 35.28
C ASP A 32 -9.12 26.14 34.99
N CYS A 33 -9.82 25.23 35.66
CA CYS A 33 -9.78 23.79 35.35
C CYS A 33 -10.29 23.50 33.93
N GLY A 34 -11.35 24.18 33.49
CA GLY A 34 -11.88 24.08 32.13
C GLY A 34 -10.84 24.50 31.08
N TYR A 35 -10.13 25.60 31.34
CA TYR A 35 -9.04 26.06 30.47
C TYR A 35 -7.90 25.02 30.37
N LEU A 36 -7.43 24.50 31.50
CA LEU A 36 -6.40 23.46 31.52
C LEU A 36 -6.83 22.18 30.80
N TYR A 37 -8.10 21.79 30.95
CA TYR A 37 -8.66 20.62 30.27
C TYR A 37 -8.67 20.78 28.75
N VAL A 38 -9.13 21.94 28.26
CA VAL A 38 -9.13 22.28 26.82
C VAL A 38 -7.71 22.29 26.28
N GLN A 39 -6.75 22.89 27.00
CA GLN A 39 -5.35 22.91 26.60
C GLN A 39 -4.77 21.49 26.50
N ARG A 40 -5.01 20.63 27.50
CA ARG A 40 -4.57 19.23 27.47
C ARG A 40 -5.18 18.46 26.29
N SER A 41 -6.47 18.67 26.00
CA SER A 41 -7.15 18.03 24.87
C SER A 41 -6.55 18.46 23.53
N HIS A 42 -6.27 19.75 23.35
CA HIS A 42 -5.57 20.24 22.17
C HIS A 42 -4.16 19.65 22.04
N MET A 43 -3.37 19.63 23.12
CA MET A 43 -2.04 19.01 23.11
C MET A 43 -2.08 17.55 22.68
N GLN A 44 -3.06 16.76 23.17
CA GLN A 44 -3.20 15.36 22.79
C GLN A 44 -3.54 15.22 21.29
N ASN A 45 -4.48 16.01 20.77
CA ASN A 45 -4.83 15.98 19.35
C ASN A 45 -3.63 16.32 18.45
N VAL A 46 -2.78 17.26 18.88
CA VAL A 46 -1.53 17.59 18.17
C VAL A 46 -0.54 16.43 18.23
N ALA A 47 -0.37 15.80 19.39
CA ALA A 47 0.50 14.65 19.55
C ALA A 47 0.05 13.47 18.66
N ASP A 48 -1.25 13.16 18.64
CA ASP A 48 -1.83 12.10 17.82
C ASP A 48 -1.64 12.37 16.32
N ALA A 49 -1.91 13.61 15.88
CA ALA A 49 -1.71 14.03 14.50
C ALA A 49 -0.23 13.96 14.08
N ALA A 50 0.69 14.42 14.94
CA ALA A 50 2.11 14.39 14.69
C ALA A 50 2.66 12.96 14.59
N VAL A 51 2.21 12.09 15.49
CA VAL A 51 2.60 10.68 15.55
C VAL A 51 2.06 9.89 14.36
N LEU A 52 0.80 10.10 13.99
CA LEU A 52 0.18 9.49 12.80
C LEU A 52 0.90 9.93 11.53
N ALA A 53 1.21 11.21 11.40
CA ALA A 53 1.98 11.75 10.28
C ALA A 53 3.40 11.17 10.25
N GLY A 54 4.14 11.20 11.36
CA GLY A 54 5.50 10.65 11.46
C GLY A 54 5.54 9.16 11.16
N ALA A 55 4.59 8.39 11.68
CA ALA A 55 4.51 6.95 11.45
C ALA A 55 4.30 6.60 9.98
N SER A 56 3.61 7.43 9.19
CA SER A 56 3.46 7.23 7.74
C SER A 56 4.79 7.22 6.98
N LYS A 57 5.85 7.84 7.53
CA LYS A 57 7.19 7.92 6.92
C LYS A 57 8.21 6.97 7.56
N LEU A 58 7.83 6.19 8.58
CA LEU A 58 8.69 5.14 9.14
C LEU A 58 9.04 4.04 8.10
N GLY A 59 8.23 3.89 7.05
CA GLY A 59 8.53 3.05 5.90
C GLY A 59 9.75 3.51 5.11
N VAL A 60 10.01 4.82 5.06
CA VAL A 60 11.09 5.46 4.29
C VAL A 60 12.37 5.58 5.13
N GLY A 61 12.25 6.07 6.36
CA GLY A 61 13.39 6.30 7.24
C GLY A 61 13.03 7.02 8.54
N LYS A 62 13.86 6.87 9.59
CA LYS A 62 13.63 7.51 10.89
C LYS A 62 13.74 9.04 10.83
N THR A 63 14.66 9.57 10.02
CA THR A 63 14.88 11.01 9.85
C THR A 63 13.67 11.69 9.21
N ASP A 64 13.10 11.12 8.15
CA ASP A 64 11.91 11.66 7.48
C ASP A 64 10.66 11.59 8.36
N ALA A 65 10.52 10.50 9.14
CA ALA A 65 9.46 10.34 10.12
C ALA A 65 9.52 11.43 11.20
N GLN A 66 10.72 11.74 11.71
CA GLN A 66 10.93 12.79 12.69
C GLN A 66 10.63 14.18 12.11
N GLN A 67 11.14 14.48 10.91
CA GLN A 67 10.91 15.79 10.27
C GLN A 67 9.43 16.04 9.97
N LEU A 68 8.70 15.01 9.53
CA LEU A 68 7.27 15.13 9.26
C LEU A 68 6.46 15.29 10.54
N ALA A 69 6.77 14.54 11.59
CA ALA A 69 6.15 14.72 12.91
C ALA A 69 6.35 16.17 13.42
N LEU A 70 7.58 16.69 13.34
CA LEU A 70 7.88 18.09 13.72
C LEU A 70 7.08 19.10 12.89
N THR A 71 6.98 18.90 11.57
CA THR A 71 6.19 19.77 10.68
C THR A 71 4.73 19.82 11.10
N TYR A 72 4.15 18.68 11.50
CA TYR A 72 2.76 18.63 11.96
C TYR A 72 2.59 19.29 13.33
N ILE A 73 3.56 19.16 14.24
CA ILE A 73 3.56 19.91 15.51
C ILE A 73 3.60 21.42 15.23
N GLU A 74 4.50 21.88 14.35
CA GLU A 74 4.63 23.29 14.00
C GLU A 74 3.39 23.87 13.30
N LYS A 75 2.75 23.11 12.41
CA LYS A 75 1.51 23.53 11.76
C LYS A 75 0.37 23.71 12.76
N ASN A 76 0.21 22.75 13.68
CA ASN A 76 -0.82 22.85 14.70
C ASN A 76 -0.47 23.86 15.80
N LYS A 77 0.80 24.25 15.96
CA LYS A 77 1.22 25.36 16.84
C LYS A 77 0.76 26.72 16.32
N LYS A 78 0.72 26.93 14.99
CA LYS A 78 0.36 28.21 14.36
C LYS A 78 -1.16 28.45 14.19
N ALA A 79 -1.95 27.38 14.19
CA ALA A 79 -3.39 27.46 13.90
C ALA A 79 -4.26 27.77 15.12
N SER A 80 -3.70 27.77 16.33
CA SER A 80 -4.44 28.03 17.56
C SER A 80 -4.41 29.52 17.90
N ASP A 81 -5.56 30.19 17.81
CA ASP A 81 -5.85 31.59 18.23
C ASP A 81 -5.79 31.78 19.77
N GLY A 82 -4.87 31.08 20.40
CA GLY A 82 -4.55 31.07 21.83
C GLY A 82 -3.21 30.42 22.13
N GLY A 83 -2.37 30.19 21.09
CA GLY A 83 -0.97 29.77 21.14
C GLY A 83 -0.65 28.70 22.19
N ILE A 84 -0.55 27.43 21.76
CA ILE A 84 0.16 26.44 22.57
C ILE A 84 1.61 26.94 22.66
N GLY A 85 2.02 27.37 23.86
CA GLY A 85 3.38 27.67 24.22
C GLY A 85 4.15 26.37 24.36
N ILE A 86 4.20 25.55 23.31
CA ILE A 86 5.05 24.35 23.29
C ILE A 86 6.48 24.86 23.41
N GLY A 87 7.01 24.83 24.63
CA GLY A 87 8.40 25.08 24.95
C GLY A 87 9.27 23.97 24.36
N ASN A 88 10.55 23.94 24.76
CA ASN A 88 11.53 22.96 24.27
C ASN A 88 11.24 21.48 24.68
N GLY A 89 10.06 21.18 25.24
CA GLY A 89 9.66 19.88 25.76
C GLY A 89 9.07 18.91 24.74
N ILE A 90 9.53 18.97 23.47
CA ILE A 90 9.14 17.99 22.46
C ILE A 90 10.20 16.88 22.43
N GLU A 91 9.80 15.65 22.73
CA GLU A 91 10.66 14.48 22.61
C GLU A 91 10.05 13.49 21.62
N ILE A 92 10.79 13.20 20.55
CA ILE A 92 10.43 12.18 19.56
C ILE A 92 11.36 11.00 19.77
N SER A 93 10.80 9.84 20.08
CA SER A 93 11.57 8.61 20.30
C SER A 93 11.03 7.46 19.45
N PHE A 94 11.90 6.49 19.17
CA PHE A 94 11.59 5.29 18.40
C PHE A 94 11.73 4.08 19.32
N PRO A 95 10.68 3.69 20.05
CA PRO A 95 10.73 2.52 20.91
C PRO A 95 10.96 1.25 20.06
N ASN A 96 11.94 0.43 20.46
CA ASN A 96 12.21 -0.87 19.84
C ASN A 96 11.36 -1.93 20.52
N GLU A 97 10.12 -2.09 20.08
CA GLU A 97 9.19 -3.06 20.64
C GLU A 97 8.50 -3.81 19.49
N ASP A 98 8.88 -5.08 19.29
CA ASP A 98 8.27 -6.12 18.45
C ASP A 98 7.87 -5.73 17.01
N SER A 99 8.65 -6.20 16.01
CA SER A 99 8.33 -6.35 14.56
C SER A 99 7.64 -5.19 13.80
N ALA A 100 7.21 -4.14 14.48
CA ALA A 100 6.46 -3.00 14.00
C ALA A 100 7.30 -1.76 14.30
N LYS A 101 7.54 -0.95 13.27
CA LYS A 101 8.27 0.31 13.45
C LYS A 101 7.36 1.26 14.24
N LYS A 102 7.73 1.66 15.45
CA LYS A 102 6.95 2.58 16.29
C LYS A 102 7.61 3.96 16.38
N ILE A 103 6.78 5.00 16.50
CA ILE A 103 7.20 6.37 16.82
C ILE A 103 6.37 6.85 18.00
N ARG A 104 7.04 7.50 18.96
CA ARG A 104 6.44 8.14 20.13
C ARG A 104 6.73 9.63 20.04
N VAL A 105 5.71 10.46 20.25
CA VAL A 105 5.86 11.90 20.49
C VAL A 105 5.38 12.20 21.88
N LYS A 106 6.22 12.91 22.63
CA LYS A 106 5.93 13.48 23.93
C LYS A 106 5.93 14.99 23.80
N ILE A 107 4.89 15.64 24.31
CA ILE A 107 4.80 17.09 24.36
C ILE A 107 4.63 17.51 25.81
N GLU A 108 5.57 18.31 26.30
CA GLU A 108 5.53 18.96 27.61
C GLU A 108 5.34 20.47 27.46
N GLU A 109 4.38 21.01 28.21
CA GLU A 109 4.12 22.44 28.31
C GLU A 109 4.06 22.85 29.79
N SER A 110 4.76 23.94 30.11
CA SER A 110 4.72 24.55 31.44
C SER A 110 3.76 25.74 31.41
N ILE A 111 2.62 25.63 32.09
CA ILE A 111 1.61 26.67 32.17
C ILE A 111 1.76 27.37 33.52
N HIS A 112 2.05 28.66 33.48
CA HIS A 112 2.09 29.50 34.66
C HIS A 112 0.68 29.84 35.11
N TYR A 113 0.46 29.99 36.42
CA TYR A 113 -0.85 30.37 36.94
C TYR A 113 -1.26 31.78 36.48
N SER A 114 -0.28 32.63 36.15
CA SER A 114 -0.52 33.94 35.50
C SER A 114 -1.21 33.86 34.13
N GLN A 115 -1.19 32.69 33.48
CA GLN A 115 -1.87 32.43 32.20
C GLN A 115 -3.30 31.90 32.37
N LEU A 116 -3.71 31.57 33.61
CA LEU A 116 -5.06 31.12 33.90
C LEU A 116 -6.01 32.33 34.05
N PRO A 117 -7.19 32.31 33.40
CA PRO A 117 -8.08 33.46 33.32
C PRO A 117 -8.44 34.09 34.68
N PHE A 118 -8.69 33.26 35.70
CA PHE A 118 -9.06 33.75 37.02
C PHE A 118 -7.87 33.84 37.99
N MET A 119 -7.04 32.79 38.08
CA MET A 119 -5.86 32.79 38.97
C MET A 119 -4.89 33.93 38.67
N SER A 120 -4.80 34.43 37.44
CA SER A 120 -4.00 35.62 37.10
C SER A 120 -4.40 36.85 37.93
N SER A 121 -5.70 37.07 38.09
CA SER A 121 -6.24 38.19 38.88
C SER A 121 -5.98 37.99 40.38
N VAL A 122 -6.13 36.76 40.89
CA VAL A 122 -5.90 36.43 42.30
C VAL A 122 -4.42 36.53 42.67
N ILE A 123 -3.53 36.03 41.83
CA ILE A 123 -2.08 36.08 42.05
C ILE A 123 -1.59 37.52 42.06
N SER A 124 -2.08 38.35 41.13
CA SER A 124 -1.73 39.78 41.11
C SER A 124 -2.20 40.52 42.37
N LEU A 125 -3.37 40.14 42.91
CA LEU A 125 -3.97 40.75 44.10
C LEU A 125 -3.29 40.31 45.40
N PHE A 126 -2.97 39.02 45.54
CA PHE A 126 -2.45 38.43 46.78
C PHE A 126 -0.93 38.15 46.77
N LYS A 127 -0.25 38.45 45.66
CA LYS A 127 1.20 38.24 45.46
C LYS A 127 1.66 36.81 45.75
N PHE A 128 0.87 35.82 45.34
CA PHE A 128 1.26 34.41 45.42
C PHE A 128 2.41 34.08 44.46
N SER A 129 3.17 33.01 44.73
CA SER A 129 4.23 32.51 43.83
C SER A 129 3.61 31.98 42.54
N ASP A 130 4.20 32.33 41.39
CA ASP A 130 3.75 31.90 40.05
C ASP A 130 4.50 30.64 39.60
N ASP A 131 4.29 29.53 40.32
CA ASP A 131 4.94 28.27 40.01
C ASP A 131 4.29 27.60 38.77
N PRO A 132 5.06 27.05 37.82
CA PRO A 132 4.48 26.46 36.62
C PRO A 132 3.84 25.09 36.88
N ILE A 133 2.65 24.88 36.32
CA ILE A 133 2.02 23.55 36.18
C ILE A 133 2.58 22.87 34.94
N LYS A 134 3.11 21.66 35.09
CA LYS A 134 3.58 20.85 33.95
C LYS A 134 2.43 20.01 33.38
N LEU A 135 2.07 20.26 32.13
CA LEU A 135 1.20 19.39 31.34
C LEU A 135 2.05 18.50 30.44
N THR A 136 1.74 17.21 30.44
CA THR A 136 2.42 16.22 29.58
C THR A 136 1.39 15.36 28.87
N VAL A 137 1.57 15.21 27.55
CA VAL A 137 0.81 14.27 26.72
C VAL A 137 1.78 13.37 25.96
N HIS A 138 1.31 12.17 25.64
CA HIS A 138 2.05 11.19 24.87
C HIS A 138 1.13 10.56 23.83
N ALA A 139 1.69 10.29 22.66
CA ALA A 139 1.04 9.50 21.62
C ALA A 139 2.05 8.53 21.02
N ILE A 140 1.59 7.34 20.66
CA ILE A 140 2.41 6.31 19.99
C ILE A 140 1.63 5.81 18.78
N ALA A 141 2.32 5.66 17.65
CA ALA A 141 1.77 4.95 16.50
C ALA A 141 2.75 3.91 16.01
N SER A 142 2.17 2.83 15.53
CA SER A 142 2.86 1.78 14.81
C SER A 142 2.66 1.96 13.31
N TYR A 143 3.76 1.78 12.58
CA TYR A 143 3.75 1.52 11.16
C TYR A 143 3.88 0.01 10.98
N SER A 144 2.77 -0.61 10.57
CA SER A 144 2.84 -1.91 9.92
C SER A 144 3.08 -1.62 8.45
N SER A 145 4.27 -1.98 7.94
CA SER A 145 4.42 -2.11 6.49
C SER A 145 3.30 -3.04 6.07
N SER A 146 2.33 -2.55 5.30
CA SER A 146 1.52 -3.45 4.51
C SER A 146 2.54 -4.18 3.64
N SER A 147 2.87 -5.42 4.00
CA SER A 147 3.46 -6.34 3.03
C SER A 147 2.58 -6.21 1.79
N LEU A 148 3.20 -5.86 0.66
CA LEU A 148 2.48 -5.71 -0.60
C LEU A 148 1.62 -6.96 -0.78
N GLY A 149 0.33 -6.78 -1.05
CA GLY A 149 -0.54 -7.91 -1.33
C GLY A 149 0.00 -8.67 -2.53
N ILE A 150 -0.23 -9.99 -2.57
CA ILE A 150 0.23 -10.82 -3.70
C ILE A 150 -0.24 -10.26 -5.06
N PHE A 151 -1.44 -9.67 -5.12
CA PHE A 151 -2.02 -9.09 -6.33
C PHE A 151 -1.69 -7.60 -6.55
N ASP A 152 -0.93 -6.96 -5.65
CA ASP A 152 -0.44 -5.58 -5.83
C ASP A 152 0.85 -5.54 -6.65
N HIS A 153 1.53 -6.69 -6.79
CA HIS A 153 2.72 -6.82 -7.62
C HIS A 153 2.34 -6.82 -9.10
N SER A 154 3.19 -6.25 -9.95
CA SER A 154 3.04 -6.45 -11.41
C SER A 154 3.59 -7.79 -11.86
N ILE A 155 4.64 -8.28 -11.19
CA ILE A 155 5.28 -9.55 -11.52
C ILE A 155 5.67 -10.28 -10.24
N ILE A 156 5.32 -11.57 -10.15
CA ILE A 156 5.86 -12.49 -9.14
C ILE A 156 6.38 -13.73 -9.85
N SER A 157 7.68 -13.99 -9.69
CA SER A 157 8.29 -15.27 -10.05
C SER A 157 8.40 -16.11 -8.78
N GLY A 158 7.41 -16.97 -8.56
CA GLY A 158 7.22 -17.72 -7.31
C GLY A 158 8.03 -19.01 -7.17
N GLY A 159 8.66 -19.48 -8.23
CA GLY A 159 9.52 -20.66 -8.20
C GLY A 159 10.98 -20.33 -7.88
N ASP A 160 11.79 -21.38 -7.76
CA ASP A 160 13.23 -21.28 -7.44
C ASP A 160 14.12 -20.99 -8.66
N GLY A 161 13.53 -20.86 -9.86
CA GLY A 161 14.26 -20.61 -11.11
C GLY A 161 14.79 -19.17 -11.25
N THR A 162 15.47 -18.92 -12.37
CA THR A 162 15.99 -17.59 -12.70
C THR A 162 14.95 -16.75 -13.43
N PHE A 163 14.71 -15.54 -12.94
CA PHE A 163 13.95 -14.49 -13.59
C PHE A 163 14.89 -13.53 -14.31
N TYR A 164 14.68 -13.35 -15.63
CA TYR A 164 15.45 -12.42 -16.46
C TYR A 164 14.62 -11.16 -16.74
N LEU A 165 15.08 -10.01 -16.24
CA LEU A 165 14.38 -8.72 -16.40
C LEU A 165 14.22 -8.32 -17.88
N MET A 166 15.19 -8.62 -18.72
CA MET A 166 15.21 -8.27 -20.14
C MET A 166 14.64 -9.37 -21.04
N GLY A 167 14.05 -10.41 -20.45
CA GLY A 167 13.58 -11.59 -21.16
C GLY A 167 14.70 -12.53 -21.60
N GLU A 168 14.32 -13.67 -22.17
CA GLU A 168 15.20 -14.79 -22.54
C GLU A 168 16.29 -14.39 -23.57
N TRP A 169 16.02 -13.38 -24.40
CA TRP A 169 16.85 -12.98 -25.55
C TRP A 169 17.57 -11.63 -25.35
N GLY A 170 17.39 -10.97 -24.20
CA GLY A 170 18.14 -9.77 -23.83
C GLY A 170 17.96 -8.54 -24.74
N SER A 171 16.81 -8.39 -25.40
CA SER A 171 16.61 -7.32 -26.40
C SER A 171 15.41 -6.41 -26.09
N GLY A 172 15.69 -5.10 -26.01
CA GLY A 172 14.74 -3.98 -25.97
C GLY A 172 14.45 -3.39 -24.58
N GLY A 173 14.10 -2.09 -24.56
CA GLY A 173 13.90 -1.31 -23.34
C GLY A 173 12.54 -1.53 -22.68
N ASN A 174 12.51 -2.15 -21.49
CA ASN A 174 11.27 -2.37 -20.73
C ASN A 174 11.13 -1.37 -19.59
N LYS A 175 9.91 -0.87 -19.32
CA LYS A 175 9.63 -0.01 -18.16
C LYS A 175 8.90 -0.81 -17.08
N PHE A 176 9.46 -0.85 -15.87
CA PHE A 176 8.89 -1.54 -14.72
C PHE A 176 8.35 -0.51 -13.72
N ASN A 177 7.05 -0.25 -13.87
CA ASN A 177 6.27 0.69 -13.06
C ASN A 177 5.38 -0.04 -12.05
N GLY A 178 5.64 -1.31 -11.75
CA GLY A 178 4.96 -2.06 -10.70
C GLY A 178 5.94 -2.94 -9.93
N PRO A 179 5.65 -3.30 -8.66
CA PRO A 179 6.57 -4.06 -7.83
C PRO A 179 6.83 -5.45 -8.41
N ILE A 180 8.06 -5.91 -8.26
CA ILE A 180 8.49 -7.24 -8.71
C ILE A 180 8.96 -8.04 -7.49
N HIS A 181 8.47 -9.27 -7.36
CA HIS A 181 8.97 -10.22 -6.37
C HIS A 181 9.57 -11.46 -7.04
N VAL A 182 10.72 -11.92 -6.55
CA VAL A 182 11.39 -13.12 -7.05
C VAL A 182 11.77 -14.03 -5.88
N ASN A 183 11.22 -15.25 -5.88
CA ASN A 183 11.56 -16.29 -4.90
C ASN A 183 12.92 -16.93 -5.20
N GLY A 184 13.24 -17.11 -6.48
CA GLY A 184 14.50 -17.70 -6.95
C GLY A 184 15.59 -16.66 -7.22
N ILE A 185 16.24 -16.80 -8.37
CA ILE A 185 17.37 -15.96 -8.78
C ILE A 185 16.86 -14.87 -9.71
N PHE A 186 17.33 -13.63 -9.55
CA PHE A 186 17.13 -12.50 -10.45
C PHE A 186 18.42 -12.21 -11.23
N GLN A 187 18.30 -12.05 -12.54
CA GLN A 187 19.34 -11.56 -13.44
C GLN A 187 18.78 -10.51 -14.41
N PHE A 188 19.63 -9.61 -14.93
CA PHE A 188 19.17 -8.66 -15.94
C PHE A 188 18.88 -9.35 -17.27
N ASP A 189 19.79 -10.19 -17.76
CA ASP A 189 19.62 -11.01 -18.94
C ASP A 189 20.32 -12.37 -18.80
N LYS A 190 20.11 -13.25 -19.77
CA LYS A 190 20.69 -14.60 -19.81
C LYS A 190 22.19 -14.63 -20.08
N ASN A 191 22.75 -13.60 -20.70
CA ASN A 191 24.19 -13.52 -20.99
C ASN A 191 24.98 -13.07 -19.75
N SER A 192 24.36 -12.24 -18.91
CA SER A 192 24.84 -11.75 -17.61
C SER A 192 25.07 -12.90 -16.63
N GLU A 193 24.29 -13.97 -16.73
CA GLU A 193 24.45 -15.20 -15.92
C GLU A 193 25.81 -15.87 -16.14
N LYS A 194 26.43 -15.68 -17.30
CA LYS A 194 27.72 -16.31 -17.65
C LYS A 194 28.91 -15.35 -17.55
N GLY A 195 28.70 -14.11 -17.07
CA GLY A 195 29.75 -13.08 -17.04
C GLY A 195 30.23 -12.63 -18.43
N TYR A 196 29.44 -12.86 -19.48
CA TYR A 196 29.75 -12.46 -20.85
C TYR A 196 28.79 -11.36 -21.32
N GLY A 197 29.30 -10.14 -21.53
CA GLY A 197 28.54 -9.02 -22.10
C GLY A 197 29.20 -7.67 -21.82
N THR A 198 28.71 -6.59 -22.42
CA THR A 198 29.13 -5.23 -22.06
C THR A 198 28.65 -4.83 -20.66
N ASP A 199 27.87 -5.68 -19.97
CA ASP A 199 27.39 -5.59 -18.57
C ASP A 199 26.66 -4.28 -18.19
N ASN A 200 26.53 -3.35 -19.11
CA ASN A 200 25.68 -2.19 -18.98
C ASN A 200 24.25 -2.65 -19.24
N ILE A 201 23.30 -2.17 -18.43
CA ILE A 201 21.91 -2.11 -18.89
C ILE A 201 21.97 -1.46 -20.26
N PRO A 202 21.42 -2.09 -21.32
CA PRO A 202 21.56 -1.52 -22.65
C PRO A 202 21.03 -0.10 -22.60
N SER A 203 21.78 0.82 -23.19
CA SER A 203 21.51 2.27 -23.26
C SER A 203 20.18 2.63 -23.92
N THR A 204 19.34 1.64 -24.21
CA THR A 204 18.08 1.69 -24.94
C THR A 204 16.89 1.45 -24.01
N GLY A 205 16.65 2.36 -23.06
CA GLY A 205 15.30 2.62 -22.54
C GLY A 205 14.69 1.64 -21.53
N THR A 206 15.47 0.78 -20.85
CA THR A 206 14.97 0.03 -19.69
C THR A 206 14.90 0.93 -18.45
N GLU A 207 13.74 1.02 -17.80
CA GLU A 207 13.50 1.85 -16.61
C GLU A 207 12.96 0.98 -15.45
N ILE A 208 13.56 1.06 -14.27
CA ILE A 208 13.05 0.40 -13.06
C ILE A 208 12.56 1.48 -12.09
N ASN A 209 11.25 1.72 -12.09
CA ASN A 209 10.63 2.77 -11.31
C ASN A 209 10.06 2.25 -9.99
N ALA A 210 9.78 0.94 -9.91
CA ALA A 210 9.21 0.24 -8.77
C ALA A 210 10.23 -0.61 -7.98
N PRO A 211 9.92 -0.99 -6.72
CA PRO A 211 10.81 -1.84 -5.93
C PRO A 211 10.86 -3.28 -6.47
N ILE A 212 12.03 -3.90 -6.33
CA ILE A 212 12.30 -5.31 -6.62
C ILE A 212 12.71 -5.99 -5.32
N THR A 213 11.94 -6.99 -4.90
CA THR A 213 12.20 -7.79 -3.69
C THR A 213 12.64 -9.19 -4.09
N ILE A 214 13.71 -9.68 -3.48
CA ILE A 214 14.32 -10.97 -3.79
C ILE A 214 14.45 -11.76 -2.50
N THR A 215 14.04 -13.02 -2.54
CA THR A 215 14.07 -13.89 -1.36
C THR A 215 15.49 -14.23 -0.91
N ALA A 216 16.40 -14.50 -1.85
CA ALA A 216 17.77 -14.84 -1.50
C ALA A 216 18.44 -13.72 -0.66
N GLU A 217 19.20 -14.10 0.37
CA GLU A 217 19.81 -13.16 1.32
C GLU A 217 20.77 -12.18 0.63
N LYS A 218 21.57 -12.66 -0.32
CA LYS A 218 22.38 -11.87 -1.25
C LYS A 218 23.05 -12.78 -2.28
N TYR A 219 23.19 -12.32 -3.52
CA TYR A 219 24.11 -12.90 -4.50
C TYR A 219 24.47 -11.83 -5.55
N ASP A 220 25.52 -12.08 -6.33
CA ASP A 220 25.94 -11.16 -7.38
C ASP A 220 24.93 -11.15 -8.52
N ILE A 221 24.21 -10.03 -8.68
CA ILE A 221 23.41 -9.77 -9.87
C ILE A 221 24.39 -9.31 -10.96
N GLY A 222 24.52 -10.10 -12.03
CA GLY A 222 25.46 -9.83 -13.11
C GLY A 222 25.20 -8.44 -13.70
N GLY A 223 26.22 -7.58 -13.76
CA GLY A 223 26.10 -6.20 -14.25
C GLY A 223 25.65 -5.15 -13.23
N LEU A 224 25.10 -5.51 -12.05
CA LEU A 224 24.70 -4.51 -11.04
C LEU A 224 25.90 -3.79 -10.41
N ASN A 225 27.05 -4.45 -10.37
CA ASN A 225 28.31 -3.89 -9.85
C ASN A 225 28.88 -2.74 -10.70
N LYS A 226 28.41 -2.55 -11.93
CA LYS A 226 28.88 -1.47 -12.82
C LYS A 226 28.36 -0.11 -12.36
N THR A 227 29.21 0.91 -12.43
CA THR A 227 28.91 2.29 -12.00
C THR A 227 27.61 2.84 -12.59
N ALA A 228 27.30 2.55 -13.85
CA ALA A 228 26.09 3.00 -14.52
C ALA A 228 24.79 2.40 -13.93
N ASN A 229 24.87 1.20 -13.34
CA ASN A 229 23.72 0.46 -12.82
C ASN A 229 23.56 0.61 -11.30
N GLN A 230 24.58 1.10 -10.59
CA GLN A 230 24.53 1.30 -9.13
C GLN A 230 23.42 2.27 -8.68
N VAL A 231 22.97 3.18 -9.56
CA VAL A 231 21.80 4.03 -9.31
C VAL A 231 20.53 3.24 -9.04
N LEU A 232 20.46 1.98 -9.48
CA LEU A 232 19.33 1.08 -9.27
C LEU A 232 19.45 0.25 -8.00
N ALA A 233 20.63 0.17 -7.38
CA ALA A 233 20.85 -0.61 -6.16
C ALA A 233 19.82 -0.31 -5.05
N PRO A 234 19.40 0.95 -4.81
CA PRO A 234 18.36 1.27 -3.83
C PRO A 234 16.96 0.68 -4.15
N LYS A 235 16.71 0.24 -5.38
CA LYS A 235 15.44 -0.39 -5.79
C LYS A 235 15.37 -1.86 -5.42
N PHE A 236 16.50 -2.50 -5.09
CA PHE A 236 16.57 -3.91 -4.73
C PHE A 236 16.54 -4.10 -3.21
N SER A 237 15.71 -5.04 -2.75
CA SER A 237 15.70 -5.54 -1.37
C SER A 237 15.90 -7.04 -1.39
N TYR A 238 16.79 -7.54 -0.52
CA TYR A 238 17.17 -8.95 -0.45
C TYR A 238 16.74 -9.55 0.90
N GLY A 239 16.71 -10.88 0.99
CA GLY A 239 16.35 -11.60 2.23
C GLY A 239 14.88 -11.44 2.60
N THR A 240 13.99 -11.21 1.63
CA THR A 240 12.55 -11.14 1.88
C THR A 240 11.93 -12.53 1.99
N ASP A 241 10.79 -12.65 2.67
CA ASP A 241 10.07 -13.93 2.73
C ASP A 241 9.62 -14.38 1.32
N LYS A 242 9.65 -15.70 1.08
CA LYS A 242 9.06 -16.28 -0.13
C LYS A 242 7.57 -15.96 -0.19
N ILE A 243 7.11 -15.52 -1.35
CA ILE A 243 5.67 -15.41 -1.61
C ILE A 243 5.17 -16.78 -2.11
N ASP A 244 4.30 -17.42 -1.32
CA ASP A 244 3.56 -18.59 -1.75
C ASP A 244 2.43 -18.18 -2.71
N ILE A 245 2.56 -18.61 -3.96
CA ILE A 245 1.63 -18.34 -5.06
C ILE A 245 0.65 -19.49 -5.31
N THR A 246 0.69 -20.53 -4.49
CA THR A 246 -0.17 -21.72 -4.62
C THR A 246 -1.45 -21.60 -3.79
N GLU A 247 -2.36 -22.56 -3.94
CA GLU A 247 -3.63 -22.63 -3.21
C GLU A 247 -3.45 -22.87 -1.70
N THR A 248 -2.23 -23.15 -1.22
CA THR A 248 -1.94 -23.15 0.22
C THR A 248 -2.00 -21.74 0.81
N ASN A 249 -1.81 -20.70 -0.01
CA ASN A 249 -2.06 -19.33 0.37
C ASN A 249 -3.57 -19.03 0.33
N PRO A 250 -4.20 -18.63 1.46
CA PRO A 250 -5.65 -18.40 1.51
C PRO A 250 -6.11 -17.28 0.59
N THR A 251 -5.26 -16.29 0.29
CA THR A 251 -5.58 -15.17 -0.59
C THR A 251 -5.65 -15.62 -2.05
N VAL A 252 -4.71 -16.49 -2.47
CA VAL A 252 -4.70 -17.11 -3.79
C VAL A 252 -5.89 -18.04 -3.95
N LYS A 253 -6.11 -18.91 -2.96
CA LYS A 253 -7.24 -19.83 -2.94
C LYS A 253 -8.57 -19.10 -3.07
N ALA A 254 -8.80 -18.06 -2.27
CA ALA A 254 -10.03 -17.28 -2.32
C ALA A 254 -10.24 -16.63 -3.70
N LYS A 255 -9.18 -16.14 -4.36
CA LYS A 255 -9.25 -15.56 -5.70
C LYS A 255 -9.64 -16.61 -6.75
N ILE A 256 -9.05 -17.80 -6.69
CA ILE A 256 -9.36 -18.90 -7.60
C ILE A 256 -10.81 -19.38 -7.38
N ASP A 257 -11.20 -19.61 -6.13
CA ASP A 257 -12.55 -20.09 -5.78
C ASP A 257 -13.63 -19.08 -6.24
N ALA A 258 -13.39 -17.77 -6.06
CA ALA A 258 -14.33 -16.72 -6.46
C ALA A 258 -14.50 -16.60 -7.99
N LEU A 259 -13.48 -16.95 -8.77
CA LEU A 259 -13.48 -16.82 -10.23
C LEU A 259 -13.77 -18.14 -10.95
N THR A 260 -13.73 -19.26 -10.25
CA THR A 260 -14.04 -20.57 -10.80
C THR A 260 -15.56 -20.74 -10.91
N ASN A 261 -16.10 -20.61 -12.12
CA ASN A 261 -17.51 -20.86 -12.41
C ASN A 261 -17.70 -22.09 -13.30
N LYS A 262 -17.96 -23.24 -12.69
CA LYS A 262 -18.20 -24.50 -13.41
C LYS A 262 -19.54 -24.56 -14.15
N VAL A 263 -20.44 -23.57 -13.98
CA VAL A 263 -21.71 -23.52 -14.71
C VAL A 263 -21.47 -23.25 -16.21
N ASN A 264 -20.43 -22.47 -16.54
CA ASN A 264 -20.05 -22.15 -17.91
C ASN A 264 -18.77 -22.91 -18.27
N THR A 265 -18.90 -24.23 -18.50
CA THR A 265 -17.76 -25.13 -18.74
C THR A 265 -17.56 -25.40 -20.23
N PHE A 266 -16.32 -25.29 -20.70
CA PHE A 266 -15.87 -25.66 -22.03
C PHE A 266 -14.90 -26.85 -21.95
N SER A 267 -15.11 -27.87 -22.76
CA SER A 267 -14.21 -29.03 -22.87
C SER A 267 -13.80 -29.24 -24.32
N THR A 268 -12.52 -29.52 -24.55
CA THR A 268 -12.00 -29.77 -25.92
C THR A 268 -12.47 -31.11 -26.51
N SER A 269 -12.90 -32.05 -25.66
CA SER A 269 -13.51 -33.33 -26.05
C SER A 269 -15.05 -33.25 -26.18
N HIS A 270 -15.67 -32.22 -25.63
CA HIS A 270 -17.10 -31.92 -25.74
C HIS A 270 -17.29 -30.40 -25.88
N PRO A 271 -17.31 -29.83 -27.11
CA PRO A 271 -17.41 -28.38 -27.33
C PRO A 271 -18.78 -27.79 -26.96
N ALA A 272 -19.58 -28.50 -26.15
CA ALA A 272 -20.91 -28.07 -25.77
C ALA A 272 -20.85 -26.94 -24.75
N SER A 273 -21.42 -25.79 -25.15
CA SER A 273 -22.14 -24.82 -24.31
C SER A 273 -21.42 -23.63 -23.64
N ALA A 274 -20.51 -22.93 -24.35
CA ALA A 274 -20.18 -21.54 -23.98
C ALA A 274 -20.16 -20.52 -25.15
N ALA A 275 -20.21 -20.98 -26.39
CA ALA A 275 -20.36 -20.12 -27.57
C ALA A 275 -20.91 -21.00 -28.69
N GLY A 276 -21.96 -20.56 -29.40
CA GLY A 276 -22.62 -21.34 -30.44
C GLY A 276 -21.78 -21.55 -31.72
N GLY A 277 -20.63 -22.22 -31.61
CA GLY A 277 -19.71 -22.55 -32.69
C GLY A 277 -18.39 -23.15 -32.17
N SER A 278 -17.55 -23.69 -33.07
CA SER A 278 -16.26 -24.36 -32.77
C SER A 278 -15.15 -23.47 -32.15
N GLY A 279 -15.49 -22.36 -31.51
CA GLY A 279 -14.57 -21.45 -30.83
C GLY A 279 -15.30 -20.64 -29.74
N VAL A 280 -14.57 -20.24 -28.71
CA VAL A 280 -15.09 -19.32 -27.68
C VAL A 280 -15.19 -17.91 -28.30
N ASP A 281 -16.27 -17.19 -28.03
CA ASP A 281 -16.45 -15.80 -28.46
C ASP A 281 -16.37 -14.89 -27.23
N ALA A 282 -15.22 -14.26 -27.02
CA ALA A 282 -15.00 -13.40 -25.87
C ALA A 282 -15.80 -12.11 -25.87
N LEU A 283 -16.39 -11.71 -27.00
CA LEU A 283 -17.30 -10.56 -27.03
C LEU A 283 -18.65 -10.87 -26.40
N LYS A 284 -18.95 -12.15 -26.14
CA LYS A 284 -20.20 -12.62 -25.52
C LYS A 284 -20.00 -13.21 -24.13
N LEU A 285 -18.77 -13.27 -23.63
CA LEU A 285 -18.47 -13.76 -22.29
C LEU A 285 -18.87 -12.70 -21.26
N THR A 286 -20.02 -12.90 -20.61
CA THR A 286 -20.53 -12.06 -19.51
C THR A 286 -20.35 -12.70 -18.14
N SER A 287 -19.88 -13.95 -18.09
CA SER A 287 -19.61 -14.72 -16.87
C SER A 287 -18.29 -15.47 -17.02
N PRO A 288 -17.59 -15.80 -15.90
CA PRO A 288 -16.34 -16.54 -15.97
C PRO A 288 -16.50 -17.86 -16.74
N LEU A 289 -15.52 -18.18 -17.58
CA LEU A 289 -15.44 -19.42 -18.35
C LEU A 289 -14.54 -20.41 -17.63
N TYR A 290 -15.05 -21.60 -17.35
CA TYR A 290 -14.25 -22.72 -16.88
C TYR A 290 -13.87 -23.62 -18.04
N VAL A 291 -12.60 -24.02 -18.13
CA VAL A 291 -12.08 -24.88 -19.20
C VAL A 291 -11.53 -26.16 -18.59
N GLU A 292 -12.13 -27.28 -18.94
CA GLU A 292 -11.61 -28.61 -18.62
C GLU A 292 -10.57 -29.01 -19.67
N GLY A 293 -9.30 -28.92 -19.28
CA GLY A 293 -8.14 -29.18 -20.13
C GLY A 293 -7.47 -27.90 -20.59
N ASN A 294 -6.86 -27.97 -21.78
CA ASN A 294 -6.09 -26.87 -22.35
C ASN A 294 -6.98 -25.93 -23.17
N LEU A 295 -6.76 -24.63 -23.02
CA LEU A 295 -7.32 -23.58 -23.86
C LEU A 295 -6.26 -23.09 -24.86
N GLY A 296 -6.24 -23.68 -26.05
CA GLY A 296 -5.24 -23.42 -27.10
C GLY A 296 -4.57 -24.70 -27.58
N SER A 297 -3.87 -24.64 -28.71
CA SER A 297 -3.12 -25.77 -29.28
C SER A 297 -1.64 -25.37 -29.40
N GLY A 298 -0.73 -26.27 -29.05
CA GLY A 298 0.72 -26.01 -28.90
C GLY A 298 1.29 -25.00 -29.90
N TYR A 299 1.88 -23.93 -29.39
CA TYR A 299 2.47 -22.78 -30.14
C TYR A 299 1.59 -22.13 -31.23
N SER A 300 0.40 -22.65 -31.52
CA SER A 300 -0.52 -22.22 -32.56
C SER A 300 -1.82 -21.82 -31.90
N THR A 301 -1.84 -20.54 -31.55
CA THR A 301 -2.98 -19.86 -30.93
C THR A 301 -4.17 -19.95 -31.89
N LYS A 302 -5.07 -20.91 -31.70
CA LYS A 302 -6.43 -20.75 -32.24
C LYS A 302 -6.97 -19.45 -31.66
N ASN A 303 -7.54 -18.59 -32.51
CA ASN A 303 -8.24 -17.37 -32.08
C ASN A 303 -9.52 -17.78 -31.34
N ILE A 304 -9.36 -18.28 -30.12
CA ILE A 304 -10.42 -18.65 -29.19
C ILE A 304 -11.01 -17.38 -28.54
N ILE A 305 -10.42 -16.23 -28.82
CA ILE A 305 -11.03 -14.93 -28.67
C ILE A 305 -11.06 -14.46 -30.12
N SER A 306 -12.19 -14.55 -30.80
CA SER A 306 -12.34 -13.95 -32.13
C SER A 306 -13.55 -13.06 -32.07
N GLY A 307 -13.43 -11.84 -32.61
CA GLY A 307 -14.61 -11.08 -32.96
C GLY A 307 -15.43 -11.87 -33.98
N PRO A 308 -16.75 -11.64 -34.09
CA PRO A 308 -17.68 -12.53 -34.78
C PRO A 308 -17.34 -12.87 -36.23
N ASN A 309 -16.35 -12.26 -36.88
CA ASN A 309 -16.05 -12.46 -38.31
C ASN A 309 -14.56 -12.30 -38.70
N SER A 310 -13.58 -12.77 -37.90
CA SER A 310 -12.14 -12.68 -38.26
C SER A 310 -11.60 -11.26 -38.50
N ASN A 311 -12.43 -10.24 -38.25
CA ASN A 311 -12.12 -8.83 -38.32
C ASN A 311 -12.22 -8.29 -36.89
N GLY A 312 -11.21 -7.52 -36.48
CA GLY A 312 -11.03 -7.08 -35.10
C GLY A 312 -12.30 -6.52 -34.46
N GLY A 313 -12.42 -6.81 -33.16
CA GLY A 313 -13.49 -6.30 -32.30
C GLY A 313 -12.90 -5.67 -31.04
N VAL A 314 -13.66 -4.74 -30.44
CA VAL A 314 -13.32 -4.15 -29.13
C VAL A 314 -14.05 -4.92 -28.03
N VAL A 315 -13.30 -5.55 -27.13
CA VAL A 315 -13.85 -6.19 -25.93
C VAL A 315 -14.07 -5.11 -24.87
N ASN A 316 -15.33 -4.85 -24.51
CA ASN A 316 -15.73 -3.81 -23.55
C ASN A 316 -16.03 -4.34 -22.14
N ASN A 317 -16.14 -5.67 -21.98
CA ASN A 317 -16.46 -6.31 -20.71
C ASN A 317 -15.24 -7.01 -20.12
N ASP A 318 -15.26 -7.25 -18.81
CA ASP A 318 -14.24 -8.08 -18.15
C ASP A 318 -14.37 -9.54 -18.55
N VAL A 319 -13.24 -10.15 -18.91
CA VAL A 319 -13.17 -11.55 -19.34
C VAL A 319 -12.42 -12.35 -18.29
N VAL A 320 -13.04 -13.41 -17.78
CA VAL A 320 -12.41 -14.31 -16.80
C VAL A 320 -12.38 -15.71 -17.37
N ILE A 321 -11.19 -16.31 -17.41
CA ILE A 321 -10.97 -17.67 -17.91
C ILE A 321 -10.18 -18.44 -16.85
N VAL A 322 -10.72 -19.57 -16.42
CA VAL A 322 -10.07 -20.53 -15.52
C VAL A 322 -9.94 -21.86 -16.24
N ALA A 323 -8.72 -22.32 -16.49
CA ALA A 323 -8.46 -23.61 -17.15
C ALA A 323 -7.76 -24.58 -16.20
N THR A 324 -8.09 -25.87 -16.28
CA THR A 324 -7.32 -26.88 -15.53
C THR A 324 -5.93 -27.06 -16.12
N GLY A 325 -5.76 -26.93 -17.44
CA GLY A 325 -4.49 -27.08 -18.15
C GLY A 325 -3.96 -25.76 -18.73
N ASP A 326 -3.18 -25.86 -19.80
CA ASP A 326 -2.49 -24.71 -20.43
C ASP A 326 -3.47 -23.70 -21.02
N ILE A 327 -3.12 -22.41 -20.97
CA ILE A 327 -3.83 -21.32 -21.64
C ILE A 327 -2.87 -20.66 -22.64
N ALA A 328 -3.21 -20.65 -23.93
CA ALA A 328 -2.45 -19.95 -24.94
C ALA A 328 -3.34 -19.00 -25.74
N LEU A 329 -3.11 -17.69 -25.58
CA LEU A 329 -3.91 -16.63 -26.19
C LEU A 329 -3.07 -15.71 -27.08
N ASN A 330 -3.66 -15.28 -28.20
CA ASN A 330 -3.08 -14.30 -29.11
C ASN A 330 -4.00 -13.10 -29.25
N PHE A 331 -3.47 -11.92 -28.93
CA PHE A 331 -4.21 -10.66 -28.94
C PHE A 331 -3.92 -9.80 -30.18
N SER A 332 -3.23 -10.34 -31.20
CA SER A 332 -2.88 -9.58 -32.42
C SER A 332 -4.08 -9.09 -33.22
N SER A 333 -5.26 -9.71 -33.08
CA SER A 333 -6.47 -9.40 -33.86
C SER A 333 -7.60 -8.78 -33.02
N ILE A 334 -7.34 -8.41 -31.76
CA ILE A 334 -8.38 -8.03 -30.78
C ILE A 334 -7.92 -6.82 -30.00
N THR A 335 -8.81 -5.86 -29.81
CA THR A 335 -8.53 -4.68 -28.98
C THR A 335 -9.39 -4.77 -27.72
N PHE A 336 -8.80 -4.54 -26.55
CA PHE A 336 -9.57 -4.34 -25.33
C PHE A 336 -9.85 -2.85 -25.15
N SER A 337 -11.02 -2.50 -24.64
CA SER A 337 -11.23 -1.14 -24.14
C SER A 337 -10.26 -0.86 -22.99
N ASN A 338 -9.92 0.40 -22.76
CA ASN A 338 -8.99 0.79 -21.69
C ASN A 338 -9.50 0.43 -20.28
N THR A 339 -10.79 0.07 -20.14
CA THR A 339 -11.45 -0.31 -18.88
C THR A 339 -11.66 -1.81 -18.75
N ALA A 340 -11.61 -2.58 -19.84
CA ALA A 340 -11.83 -4.03 -19.79
C ALA A 340 -10.58 -4.76 -19.31
N THR A 341 -10.76 -5.72 -18.41
CA THR A 341 -9.69 -6.55 -17.86
C THR A 341 -9.84 -8.00 -18.31
N ILE A 342 -8.74 -8.64 -18.69
CA ILE A 342 -8.71 -10.08 -18.91
C ILE A 342 -7.98 -10.78 -17.75
N THR A 343 -8.66 -11.71 -17.10
CA THR A 343 -8.12 -12.54 -16.01
C THR A 343 -7.99 -13.98 -16.48
N LEU A 344 -6.77 -14.51 -16.42
CA LEU A 344 -6.37 -15.83 -16.85
C LEU A 344 -5.84 -16.61 -15.65
N ILE A 345 -6.46 -17.75 -15.35
CA ILE A 345 -6.03 -18.65 -14.28
C ILE A 345 -5.80 -20.03 -14.88
N SER A 346 -4.56 -20.49 -14.89
CA SER A 346 -4.24 -21.88 -15.24
C SER A 346 -3.92 -22.64 -13.96
N LEU A 347 -4.73 -23.64 -13.61
CA LEU A 347 -4.60 -24.34 -12.33
C LEU A 347 -3.35 -25.22 -12.29
N THR A 348 -3.07 -26.01 -13.33
CA THR A 348 -1.90 -26.90 -13.36
C THR A 348 -1.00 -26.71 -14.57
N GLY A 349 -1.33 -25.77 -15.46
CA GLY A 349 -0.63 -25.57 -16.74
C GLY A 349 0.06 -24.21 -16.84
N ASN A 350 0.54 -23.93 -18.04
CA ASN A 350 1.25 -22.70 -18.38
C ASN A 350 0.31 -21.68 -19.01
N ILE A 351 0.66 -20.40 -18.93
CA ILE A 351 -0.03 -19.31 -19.61
C ILE A 351 0.92 -18.71 -20.65
N MET A 352 0.50 -18.68 -21.91
CA MET A 352 1.19 -18.01 -23.00
C MET A 352 0.34 -16.85 -23.52
N ILE A 353 0.91 -15.65 -23.51
CA ILE A 353 0.29 -14.42 -23.99
C ILE A 353 1.11 -13.92 -25.18
N SER A 354 0.50 -13.82 -26.36
CA SER A 354 1.18 -13.34 -27.58
C SER A 354 0.46 -12.14 -28.21
N GLY A 355 1.21 -11.17 -28.74
CA GLY A 355 0.66 -10.02 -29.48
C GLY A 355 -0.09 -8.99 -28.62
N GLY A 356 -0.48 -7.86 -29.24
CA GLY A 356 -1.47 -6.90 -28.72
C GLY A 356 -1.00 -5.45 -28.53
N ASN A 357 -1.99 -4.54 -28.50
CA ASN A 357 -1.88 -3.13 -28.06
C ASN A 357 -1.78 -3.07 -26.51
N MET A 358 -2.08 -1.94 -25.86
CA MET A 358 -2.17 -1.89 -24.39
C MET A 358 -3.22 -2.90 -23.89
N ILE A 359 -2.87 -3.76 -22.92
CA ILE A 359 -3.77 -4.79 -22.40
C ILE A 359 -3.79 -4.74 -20.87
N ASN A 360 -4.98 -4.71 -20.28
CA ASN A 360 -5.16 -4.94 -18.85
C ASN A 360 -5.26 -6.45 -18.59
N VAL A 361 -4.17 -7.07 -18.09
CA VAL A 361 -4.07 -8.53 -17.96
C VAL A 361 -3.70 -8.92 -16.53
N ASN A 362 -4.47 -9.86 -16.00
CA ASN A 362 -4.23 -10.53 -14.74
C ASN A 362 -3.99 -12.02 -15.02
N ALA A 363 -2.75 -12.49 -14.90
CA ALA A 363 -2.40 -13.89 -15.15
C ALA A 363 -1.89 -14.56 -13.88
N LEU A 364 -2.49 -15.70 -13.53
CA LEU A 364 -2.11 -16.53 -12.37
C LEU A 364 -1.91 -17.97 -12.82
N ALA A 365 -0.69 -18.49 -12.66
CA ALA A 365 -0.31 -19.87 -12.93
C ALA A 365 0.36 -20.47 -11.67
N PRO A 366 -0.42 -20.93 -10.67
CA PRO A 366 0.10 -21.36 -9.37
C PRO A 366 1.13 -22.49 -9.47
N HIS A 367 0.99 -23.37 -10.46
CA HIS A 367 1.86 -24.54 -10.69
C HIS A 367 2.59 -24.50 -12.03
N GLY A 368 2.52 -23.40 -12.77
CA GLY A 368 3.05 -23.32 -14.12
C GLY A 368 3.77 -22.02 -14.44
N SER A 369 4.26 -21.94 -15.66
CA SER A 369 5.01 -20.78 -16.16
C SER A 369 4.11 -19.80 -16.91
N ILE A 370 4.48 -18.53 -16.89
CA ILE A 370 3.86 -17.48 -17.70
C ILE A 370 4.89 -17.02 -18.72
N THR A 371 4.56 -17.12 -20.00
CA THR A 371 5.38 -16.61 -21.11
C THR A 371 4.64 -15.51 -21.84
N VAL A 372 5.30 -14.35 -21.94
CA VAL A 372 4.80 -13.21 -22.71
C VAL A 372 5.63 -13.09 -23.98
N ASN A 373 5.01 -13.22 -25.15
CA ASN A 373 5.68 -13.17 -26.45
C ASN A 373 5.34 -11.90 -27.24
N GLY A 374 6.31 -11.46 -28.06
CA GLY A 374 6.29 -10.25 -28.88
C GLY A 374 6.82 -8.99 -28.18
N GLY A 375 6.93 -7.89 -28.92
CA GLY A 375 7.07 -6.52 -28.39
C GLY A 375 5.70 -5.85 -28.21
N GLY A 376 5.61 -4.64 -27.66
CA GLY A 376 4.31 -3.96 -27.47
C GLY A 376 4.34 -2.87 -26.40
N THR A 377 3.20 -2.22 -26.11
CA THR A 377 3.17 -0.96 -25.34
C THR A 377 3.12 -1.14 -23.82
N THR A 378 2.00 -1.63 -23.26
CA THR A 378 1.82 -1.74 -21.80
C THR A 378 0.97 -2.94 -21.40
N ILE A 379 1.46 -3.72 -20.43
CA ILE A 379 0.68 -4.70 -19.66
C ILE A 379 0.36 -4.06 -18.31
N ASN A 380 -0.93 -3.88 -18.05
CA ASN A 380 -1.43 -3.34 -16.79
C ASN A 380 -2.16 -4.42 -15.99
N GLY A 381 -1.63 -4.81 -14.84
CA GLY A 381 -2.16 -5.88 -14.00
C GLY A 381 -1.02 -6.71 -13.41
N TYR A 382 -1.27 -7.99 -13.15
CA TYR A 382 -0.28 -8.88 -12.53
C TYR A 382 0.05 -10.10 -13.39
N LEU A 383 1.31 -10.53 -13.33
CA LEU A 383 1.82 -11.79 -13.90
C LEU A 383 2.42 -12.61 -12.75
N ILE A 384 1.71 -13.61 -12.26
CA ILE A 384 2.09 -14.41 -11.09
C ILE A 384 2.19 -15.87 -11.52
N GLY A 385 3.41 -16.40 -11.60
CA GLY A 385 3.66 -17.78 -11.99
C GLY A 385 4.90 -18.36 -11.32
N GLN A 386 5.08 -19.67 -11.42
CA GLN A 386 6.28 -20.35 -10.93
C GLN A 386 7.53 -19.82 -11.65
N SER A 387 7.40 -19.51 -12.94
CA SER A 387 8.37 -18.71 -13.67
C SER A 387 7.65 -17.72 -14.58
N VAL A 388 8.27 -16.55 -14.78
CA VAL A 388 7.74 -15.53 -15.68
C VAL A 388 8.82 -15.17 -16.70
N SER A 389 8.57 -15.48 -17.98
CA SER A 389 9.46 -15.16 -19.09
C SER A 389 8.89 -14.02 -19.91
N LEU A 390 9.69 -12.96 -20.07
CA LEU A 390 9.32 -11.74 -20.77
C LEU A 390 9.78 -11.78 -22.23
N GLY A 391 8.98 -11.19 -23.12
CA GLY A 391 9.19 -11.19 -24.56
C GLY A 391 10.21 -10.16 -25.05
N GLN A 392 10.20 -9.89 -26.36
CA GLN A 392 11.14 -8.99 -27.02
C GLN A 392 10.83 -7.51 -26.75
N GLY A 393 11.14 -7.05 -25.53
CA GLY A 393 11.36 -5.65 -25.15
C GLY A 393 10.25 -4.64 -25.44
N ALA A 394 10.57 -3.35 -25.26
CA ALA A 394 9.72 -2.19 -25.55
C ALA A 394 8.41 -2.07 -24.73
N ARG A 395 8.22 -2.89 -23.69
CA ARG A 395 6.97 -2.99 -22.93
C ARG A 395 7.04 -2.27 -21.59
N THR A 396 5.91 -1.70 -21.17
CA THR A 396 5.69 -1.23 -19.80
C THR A 396 4.94 -2.28 -18.99
N TYR A 397 5.48 -2.71 -17.87
CA TYR A 397 4.82 -3.56 -16.87
C TYR A 397 4.41 -2.69 -15.69
N GLN A 398 3.12 -2.63 -15.40
CA GLN A 398 2.58 -1.85 -14.31
C GLN A 398 1.38 -2.57 -13.70
N ASN A 399 1.01 -2.18 -12.49
CA ASN A 399 -0.22 -2.66 -11.87
C ASN A 399 -0.95 -1.44 -11.31
N SER A 400 -2.13 -1.12 -11.82
CA SER A 400 -2.94 0.00 -11.35
C SER A 400 -3.41 -0.13 -9.90
N HIS A 401 -3.37 -1.33 -9.31
CA HIS A 401 -3.58 -1.52 -7.87
C HIS A 401 -2.41 -0.99 -7.03
N TRP A 402 -1.24 -0.77 -7.64
CA TRP A 402 -0.09 -0.15 -7.02
C TRP A 402 0.02 1.31 -7.44
N SER A 403 -0.25 2.23 -6.51
CA SER A 403 -0.29 3.68 -6.78
C SER A 403 1.08 4.37 -6.78
N GLY A 404 2.17 3.67 -7.14
CA GLY A 404 3.46 4.29 -7.45
C GLY A 404 4.02 5.19 -6.35
N GLY A 405 4.54 4.60 -5.27
CA GLY A 405 5.24 5.34 -4.23
C GLY A 405 6.25 4.45 -3.55
N SER A 406 7.43 4.99 -3.23
CA SER A 406 8.44 4.39 -2.33
C SER A 406 7.93 4.32 -0.88
N GLY A 407 6.80 3.66 -0.71
CA GLY A 407 6.03 3.58 0.51
C GLY A 407 4.72 2.93 0.11
N GLY A 408 4.67 1.61 0.23
CA GLY A 408 3.37 0.95 0.38
C GLY A 408 2.57 1.73 1.43
N SER A 409 1.27 1.89 1.21
CA SER A 409 0.38 2.49 2.19
C SER A 409 0.36 1.61 3.44
N GLY A 410 1.41 1.71 4.25
CA GLY A 410 1.51 1.03 5.52
C GLY A 410 0.34 1.47 6.37
N LYS A 411 -0.28 0.50 7.02
CA LYS A 411 -1.38 0.78 7.93
C LYS A 411 -0.75 1.44 9.15
N VAL A 412 -0.99 2.73 9.30
CA VAL A 412 -0.63 3.45 10.52
C VAL A 412 -1.78 3.33 11.49
N ARG A 413 -1.48 2.95 12.74
CA ARG A 413 -2.47 2.87 13.81
C ARG A 413 -1.88 3.50 15.07
N LEU A 414 -2.69 4.30 15.75
CA LEU A 414 -2.39 4.70 17.12
C LEU A 414 -2.38 3.45 18.00
N THR A 415 -1.39 3.36 18.87
CA THR A 415 -1.25 2.29 19.86
C THR A 415 -1.14 2.98 21.20
N GLU A 416 -2.06 2.72 22.11
CA GLU A 416 -2.02 3.30 23.46
C GLU A 416 -0.83 2.78 24.28
#